data_AF-A0A368GVG5-F1
#
_entry.id   AF-A0A368GVG5-F1
#
_cell.length_a   1.000
_cell.length_b   1.000
_cell.length_c   1.000
_cell.angle_alpha   90.00
_cell.angle_beta   90.00
_cell.angle_gamma   90.00
#
_symmetry.space_group_name_H-M   'P 1'
#
loop_
_entity.id
_entity.type
_entity.pdbx_description
1 polymer ?
#
loop_
_entity_poly.entity_id
_entity_poly.type
_entity_poly.pdbx_seq_one_letter_code
_entity_poly.pdbx_strand_id
1 'polypeptide(L)'
;MLDFGMARKFIKEDGTLRNPRARAGFRGTVKYAPLACHVHREQCRKDDIESWMYMLVEITCGRLPWRNLTESNDVGMFKKDCKGERYRCLFGGCPREYTEIFPILDKGKFFDAPDYPAIYKLLESALQSTRAQEFPYDWEM
;
A
#
# COMPACT_ATOMS: atom_id res chain seq x y z
N MET A 1 -7.37 -9.83 -10.14
CA MET A 1 -7.56 -9.96 -8.67
C MET A 1 -8.10 -11.34 -8.41
N LEU A 2 -7.50 -12.09 -7.48
CA LEU A 2 -7.82 -13.48 -7.17
C LEU A 2 -7.91 -13.63 -5.63
N ASP A 3 -8.53 -14.72 -5.17
CA ASP A 3 -8.73 -15.08 -3.76
C ASP A 3 -9.42 -14.00 -2.89
N PHE A 4 -10.73 -14.15 -2.72
CA PHE A 4 -11.54 -13.28 -1.87
C PHE A 4 -11.78 -13.85 -0.46
N GLY A 5 -11.07 -14.92 -0.06
CA GLY A 5 -11.28 -15.58 1.24
C GLY A 5 -10.98 -14.69 2.46
N MET A 6 -10.23 -13.61 2.23
CA MET A 6 -9.89 -12.62 3.26
C MET A 6 -10.68 -11.31 3.14
N ALA A 7 -11.50 -11.17 2.10
CA ALA A 7 -12.28 -9.98 1.88
C ALA A 7 -13.31 -9.77 2.99
N ARG A 8 -13.54 -8.51 3.35
CA ARG A 8 -14.52 -8.12 4.38
C ARG A 8 -15.40 -7.01 3.83
N LYS A 9 -16.72 -7.25 3.82
CA LYS A 9 -17.70 -6.21 3.46
C LYS A 9 -17.55 -5.03 4.43
N PHE A 10 -17.22 -3.85 3.91
CA PHE A 10 -17.05 -2.62 4.69
C PHE A 10 -18.30 -1.73 4.70
N ILE A 11 -19.28 -2.03 3.85
CA ILE A 11 -20.60 -1.38 3.77
C ILE A 11 -21.67 -2.31 4.36
N LYS A 12 -22.66 -1.78 5.07
CA LYS A 12 -23.83 -2.52 5.56
C LYS A 12 -24.87 -2.69 4.44
N GLU A 13 -26.00 -3.29 4.75
CA GLU A 13 -27.11 -3.44 3.78
C GLU A 13 -27.81 -2.11 3.49
N ASP A 14 -27.83 -1.21 4.47
CA ASP A 14 -28.40 0.14 4.37
C ASP A 14 -27.49 1.15 3.64
N GLY A 15 -26.37 0.70 3.08
CA GLY A 15 -25.39 1.57 2.39
C GLY A 15 -24.43 2.33 3.32
N THR A 16 -24.58 2.23 4.64
CA THR A 16 -23.67 2.91 5.59
C THR A 16 -22.36 2.16 5.79
N LEU A 17 -21.29 2.88 6.12
CA LEU A 17 -20.00 2.27 6.44
C LEU A 17 -20.07 1.55 7.80
N ARG A 18 -19.43 0.37 7.88
CA ARG A 18 -19.26 -0.34 9.14
C ARG A 18 -18.26 0.39 10.03
N ASN A 19 -18.57 0.49 11.32
CA ASN A 19 -17.63 1.04 12.29
C ASN A 19 -16.40 0.13 12.44
N PRO A 20 -15.22 0.71 12.70
CA PRO A 20 -14.02 -0.07 12.95
C PRO A 20 -14.18 -0.91 14.21
N ARG A 21 -13.72 -2.17 14.18
CA ARG A 21 -13.56 -2.97 15.40
C ARG A 21 -12.52 -2.32 16.31
N ALA A 22 -12.69 -2.46 17.62
CA ALA A 22 -11.70 -2.02 18.62
C ALA A 22 -10.34 -2.71 18.43
N ARG A 23 -10.35 -3.97 17.98
CA ARG A 23 -9.15 -4.73 17.62
C ARG A 23 -9.46 -5.67 16.45
N ALA A 24 -8.62 -5.64 15.43
CA ALA A 24 -8.66 -6.56 14.31
C ALA A 24 -7.44 -7.48 14.35
N GLY A 25 -7.67 -8.81 14.36
CA GLY A 25 -6.57 -9.77 14.28
C GLY A 25 -5.80 -9.62 12.97
N PHE A 26 -4.48 -9.80 13.03
CA PHE A 26 -3.65 -9.83 11.84
C PHE A 26 -4.07 -11.01 10.96
N ARG A 27 -4.34 -10.75 9.68
CA ARG A 27 -4.50 -11.77 8.66
C ARG A 27 -3.82 -11.27 7.39
N GLY A 28 -3.12 -12.15 6.69
CA GLY A 28 -2.56 -11.88 5.36
C GLY A 28 -1.05 -12.10 5.31
N THR A 29 -0.44 -11.64 4.23
CA THR A 29 0.99 -11.80 3.98
C THR A 29 1.78 -10.68 4.66
N VAL A 30 2.59 -11.01 5.68
CA VAL A 30 3.42 -10.07 6.47
C VAL A 30 4.17 -9.07 5.60
N LYS A 31 4.76 -9.54 4.49
CA LYS A 31 5.54 -8.74 3.55
C LYS A 31 4.79 -7.52 3.02
N TYR A 32 3.54 -7.69 2.55
CA TYR A 32 2.74 -6.64 1.92
C TYR A 32 1.66 -6.06 2.83
N ALA A 33 1.45 -6.63 4.02
CA ALA A 33 0.43 -6.15 4.94
C ALA A 33 0.62 -4.65 5.26
N PRO A 34 -0.43 -3.85 5.27
CA PRO A 34 -0.34 -2.44 5.61
C PRO A 34 -0.01 -2.27 7.09
N LEU A 35 0.51 -1.11 7.50
CA LEU A 35 0.87 -0.85 8.89
C LEU A 35 -0.31 -1.07 9.85
N ALA A 36 -1.54 -0.80 9.41
CA ALA A 36 -2.77 -1.05 10.18
C ALA A 36 -2.89 -2.50 10.67
N CYS A 37 -2.49 -3.49 9.86
CA CYS A 37 -2.50 -4.90 10.25
C CYS A 37 -1.53 -5.18 11.39
N HIS A 38 -0.31 -4.65 11.30
CA HIS A 38 0.74 -4.86 12.30
C HIS A 38 0.38 -4.27 13.67
N VAL A 39 -0.46 -3.22 13.70
CA VAL A 39 -0.94 -2.60 14.95
C VAL A 39 -2.37 -3.00 15.32
N HIS A 40 -2.91 -4.06 14.71
CA HIS A 40 -4.26 -4.60 14.97
C HIS A 40 -5.41 -3.60 14.82
N ARG A 41 -5.25 -2.61 13.93
CA ARG A 41 -6.33 -1.69 13.56
C ARG A 41 -7.21 -2.31 12.49
N GLU A 42 -8.50 -1.98 12.51
CA GLU A 42 -9.40 -2.33 11.42
C GLU A 42 -8.90 -1.71 10.12
N GLN A 43 -8.80 -2.53 9.08
CA GLN A 43 -8.37 -2.08 7.76
C GLN A 43 -9.50 -1.32 7.07
N CYS A 44 -9.11 -0.31 6.28
CA CYS A 44 -9.99 0.39 5.38
C CYS A 44 -9.40 0.50 3.96
N ARG A 45 -10.12 1.17 3.06
CA ARG A 45 -9.78 1.26 1.62
C ARG A 45 -8.36 1.73 1.32
N LYS A 46 -7.80 2.64 2.13
CA LYS A 46 -6.43 3.15 1.93
C LYS A 46 -5.35 2.10 2.22
N ASP A 47 -5.67 1.14 3.08
CA ASP A 47 -4.72 0.12 3.53
C ASP A 47 -4.50 -0.94 2.43
N ASP A 48 -5.49 -1.18 1.56
CA ASP A 48 -5.33 -1.95 0.32
C ASP A 48 -4.36 -1.25 -0.64
N ILE A 49 -4.43 0.08 -0.76
CA ILE A 49 -3.53 0.87 -1.61
C ILE A 49 -2.11 0.88 -1.04
N GLU A 50 -1.94 0.97 0.29
CA GLU A 50 -0.64 0.87 0.94
C GLU A 50 0.03 -0.49 0.63
N SER A 51 -0.75 -1.58 0.70
CA SER A 51 -0.29 -2.92 0.32
C SER A 51 0.12 -2.99 -1.15
N TRP A 52 -0.68 -2.38 -2.02
CA TRP A 52 -0.40 -2.32 -3.45
C TRP A 52 0.86 -1.53 -3.77
N MET A 53 1.09 -0.41 -3.10
CA MET A 53 2.33 0.36 -3.28
C MET A 53 3.56 -0.44 -2.85
N TYR A 54 3.49 -1.27 -1.81
CA TYR A 54 4.58 -2.17 -1.46
C TYR A 54 4.86 -3.19 -2.58
N MET A 55 3.83 -3.70 -3.25
CA MET A 55 4.01 -4.56 -4.43
C MET A 55 4.65 -3.79 -5.59
N LEU A 56 4.20 -2.56 -5.88
CA LEU A 56 4.79 -1.74 -6.94
C LEU A 56 6.27 -1.45 -6.69
N VAL A 57 6.64 -1.03 -5.48
CA VAL A 57 8.05 -0.80 -5.11
C VAL A 57 8.88 -2.06 -5.35
N GLU A 58 8.37 -3.23 -4.98
CA GLU A 58 9.09 -4.48 -5.22
C GLU A 58 9.21 -4.84 -6.70
N ILE A 59 8.16 -4.63 -7.49
CA ILE A 59 8.20 -4.86 -8.94
C ILE A 59 9.23 -3.93 -9.59
N THR A 60 9.25 -2.65 -9.21
CA THR A 60 10.17 -1.65 -9.77
C THR A 60 11.62 -1.86 -9.36
N CYS A 61 11.88 -2.20 -8.09
CA CYS A 61 13.24 -2.22 -7.53
C CYS A 61 13.76 -3.64 -7.21
N GLY A 62 12.95 -4.67 -7.43
CA GLY A 62 13.26 -6.07 -7.13
C GLY A 62 13.30 -6.43 -5.63
N ARG A 63 13.03 -5.48 -4.73
CA ARG A 63 13.10 -5.71 -3.28
C ARG A 63 12.32 -4.69 -2.45
N LEU A 64 11.88 -5.14 -1.27
CA LEU A 64 11.45 -4.28 -0.16
C LEU A 64 12.56 -4.11 0.89
N PRO A 65 12.62 -2.97 1.61
CA PRO A 65 13.61 -2.74 2.66
C PRO A 65 13.60 -3.77 3.79
N TRP A 66 12.42 -4.34 4.10
CA TRP A 66 12.23 -5.37 5.14
C TRP A 66 12.29 -6.81 4.61
N ARG A 67 12.82 -7.06 3.40
CA ARG A 67 12.83 -8.40 2.79
C ARG A 67 13.49 -9.51 3.62
N ASN A 68 14.42 -9.14 4.50
CA ASN A 68 15.19 -10.08 5.33
C ASN A 68 14.61 -10.22 6.75
N LEU A 69 13.49 -9.56 7.06
CA LEU A 69 12.82 -9.65 8.36
C LEU A 69 11.74 -10.73 8.28
N THR A 70 11.74 -11.66 9.23
CA THR A 70 10.76 -12.74 9.32
C THR A 70 9.64 -12.43 10.32
N GLU A 71 9.96 -11.75 11.41
CA GLU A 71 9.01 -11.45 12.47
C GLU A 71 8.06 -10.32 12.08
N SER A 72 6.76 -10.55 12.27
CA SER A 72 5.72 -9.56 11.92
C SER A 72 5.88 -8.23 12.67
N ASN A 73 6.35 -8.28 13.92
CA ASN A 73 6.60 -7.09 14.71
C ASN A 73 7.76 -6.27 14.13
N ASP A 74 8.85 -6.93 13.74
CA ASP A 74 10.02 -6.26 13.15
C ASP A 74 9.68 -5.61 11.82
N VAL A 75 8.93 -6.31 10.97
CA VAL A 75 8.41 -5.76 9.71
C VAL A 75 7.50 -4.56 9.97
N GLY A 76 6.62 -4.64 10.96
CA GLY A 76 5.71 -3.56 11.34
C GLY A 76 6.46 -2.32 11.84
N MET A 77 7.48 -2.49 12.68
CA MET A 77 8.34 -1.40 13.15
C MET A 77 9.10 -0.76 12.00
N PHE A 78 9.69 -1.56 11.11
CA PHE A 78 10.40 -1.04 9.95
C PHE A 78 9.47 -0.24 9.03
N LYS A 79 8.26 -0.74 8.75
CA LYS A 79 7.25 -0.02 7.97
C LYS A 79 6.86 1.31 8.60
N LYS A 80 6.74 1.34 9.93
CA LYS A 80 6.47 2.57 10.68
C LYS A 80 7.61 3.59 10.50
N ASP A 81 8.86 3.15 10.57
CA ASP A 81 10.02 4.02 10.34
C ASP A 81 10.07 4.54 8.91
N CYS A 82 9.66 3.72 7.93
CA CYS A 82 9.49 4.12 6.53
C CYS A 82 8.36 5.13 6.30
N LYS A 83 7.49 5.39 7.29
CA LYS A 83 6.53 6.51 7.23
C LYS A 83 7.03 7.77 7.95
N GLY A 84 8.21 7.70 8.56
CA GLY A 84 8.86 8.81 9.25
C GLY A 84 10.29 9.03 8.72
N GLU A 85 11.28 8.85 9.58
CA GLU A 85 12.67 9.17 9.31
C GLU A 85 13.25 8.41 8.11
N ARG A 86 12.80 7.18 7.87
CA ARG A 86 13.31 6.32 6.80
C ARG A 86 12.45 6.38 5.53
N TYR A 87 11.62 7.41 5.35
CA TYR A 87 10.73 7.54 4.20
C TYR A 87 11.40 7.31 2.84
N ARG A 88 12.60 7.88 2.66
CA ARG A 88 13.36 7.73 1.41
C ARG A 88 13.88 6.32 1.16
N CYS A 89 14.02 5.47 2.19
CA CYS A 89 14.55 4.12 2.00
C CYS A 89 13.56 3.19 1.30
N LEU A 90 12.26 3.48 1.40
CA LEU A 90 11.22 2.67 0.73
C LEU A 90 11.23 2.89 -0.78
N PHE A 91 11.46 4.11 -1.24
CA PHE A 91 11.35 4.48 -2.67
C PHE A 91 12.70 4.61 -3.37
N GLY A 92 13.77 4.06 -2.78
CA GLY A 92 15.11 4.11 -3.38
C GLY A 92 15.15 3.37 -4.71
N GLY A 93 15.23 4.11 -5.82
CA GLY A 93 15.19 3.57 -7.18
C GLY A 93 13.80 3.56 -7.82
N CYS A 94 12.77 4.06 -7.14
CA CYS A 94 11.43 4.24 -7.70
C CYS A 94 11.28 5.62 -8.37
N PRO A 95 10.28 5.80 -9.26
CA PRO A 95 9.85 7.12 -9.72
C PRO A 95 9.51 8.03 -8.54
N ARG A 96 9.83 9.32 -8.66
CA ARG A 96 9.62 10.30 -7.58
C ARG A 96 8.14 10.39 -7.20
N GLU A 97 7.24 10.24 -8.16
CA GLU A 97 5.79 10.31 -7.99
C GLU A 97 5.27 9.28 -6.98
N TYR A 98 5.95 8.13 -6.81
CA TYR A 98 5.59 7.15 -5.78
C TYR A 98 5.71 7.75 -4.37
N THR A 99 6.67 8.66 -4.17
CA THR A 99 6.88 9.38 -2.91
C THR A 99 5.79 10.41 -2.63
N GLU A 100 4.94 10.72 -3.62
CA GLU A 100 3.84 11.69 -3.48
C GLU A 100 2.51 10.99 -3.17
N ILE A 101 2.41 9.68 -3.42
CA ILE A 101 1.21 8.86 -3.15
C ILE A 101 1.01 8.63 -1.65
N PHE A 102 2.04 8.27 -0.89
CA PHE A 102 1.88 7.98 0.55
C PHE A 102 1.33 9.15 1.37
N PRO A 103 1.74 10.41 1.15
CA PRO A 103 1.12 11.56 1.81
C PRO A 103 -0.38 11.70 1.54
N ILE A 104 -0.88 11.23 0.38
CA ILE A 104 -2.33 11.17 0.09
C ILE A 104 -2.98 10.12 1.00
N LEU A 105 -2.37 8.94 1.11
CA LEU A 105 -2.88 7.86 1.95
C LEU A 105 -2.85 8.21 3.44
N ASP A 106 -1.78 8.81 3.93
CA ASP A 106 -1.59 9.12 5.36
C ASP A 106 -2.53 10.24 5.84
N LYS A 107 -3.00 11.11 4.94
CA LYS A 107 -4.06 12.10 5.24
C LYS A 107 -5.45 11.46 5.36
N GLY A 108 -5.68 10.30 4.73
CA GLY A 108 -6.97 9.63 4.70
C GLY A 108 -7.35 9.00 6.04
N LYS A 109 -8.60 9.22 6.46
CA LYS A 109 -9.18 8.57 7.66
C LYS A 109 -9.87 7.26 7.30
N PHE A 110 -10.29 6.53 8.33
CA PHE A 110 -10.95 5.22 8.18
C PHE A 110 -12.16 5.24 7.22
N PHE A 111 -13.00 6.27 7.31
CA PHE A 111 -14.21 6.38 6.49
C PHE A 111 -14.00 7.08 5.15
N ASP A 112 -12.84 7.70 4.94
CA ASP A 112 -12.59 8.49 3.74
C ASP A 112 -12.39 7.58 2.52
N ALA A 113 -12.74 8.08 1.35
CA ALA A 113 -12.35 7.46 0.09
C ALA A 113 -10.95 7.97 -0.25
N PRO A 114 -10.01 7.09 -0.63
CA PRO A 114 -8.75 7.53 -1.22
C PRO A 114 -9.02 8.43 -2.45
N ASP A 115 -8.17 9.43 -2.66
CA ASP A 115 -8.21 10.25 -3.87
C ASP A 115 -7.62 9.46 -5.04
N TYR A 116 -8.40 8.50 -5.55
CA TYR A 116 -8.00 7.65 -6.67
C TYR A 116 -7.60 8.48 -7.89
N PRO A 117 -8.34 9.53 -8.32
CA PRO A 117 -7.94 10.35 -9.46
C PRO A 117 -6.54 10.97 -9.30
N ALA A 118 -6.20 11.49 -8.11
CA ALA A 118 -4.86 12.03 -7.86
C ALA A 118 -3.78 10.94 -7.94
N ILE A 119 -4.06 9.73 -7.42
CA ILE A 119 -3.14 8.59 -7.48
C ILE A 119 -2.92 8.16 -8.94
N TYR A 120 -3.97 8.03 -9.75
CA TYR A 120 -3.85 7.70 -11.17
C TYR A 120 -3.00 8.73 -11.92
N LYS A 121 -3.22 10.03 -11.69
CA LYS A 121 -2.43 11.10 -12.31
C LYS A 121 -0.94 11.03 -11.94
N LEU A 122 -0.61 10.65 -10.71
CA LEU A 122 0.78 10.44 -10.29
C LEU A 122 1.42 9.24 -11.02
N LEU A 123 0.68 8.17 -11.26
CA LEU A 123 1.17 7.01 -12.00
C LEU A 123 1.39 7.32 -13.48
N GLU A 124 0.48 8.07 -14.10
CA GLU A 124 0.65 8.59 -15.47
C GLU A 124 1.88 9.49 -15.56
N SER A 125 2.07 10.36 -14.58
CA SER A 125 3.26 11.23 -14.50
C SER A 125 4.55 10.42 -14.34
N ALA A 126 4.52 9.32 -13.58
CA ALA A 126 5.66 8.41 -13.43
C ALA A 126 6.04 7.74 -14.75
N LEU A 127 5.07 7.32 -15.57
CA LEU A 127 5.34 6.77 -16.91
C LEU A 127 6.02 7.82 -17.80
N GLN A 128 5.53 9.07 -17.78
CA GLN A 128 6.11 10.16 -18.57
C GLN A 128 7.52 10.54 -18.10
N SER A 129 7.74 10.65 -16.79
CA SER A 129 9.02 11.09 -16.23
C SER A 129 10.13 10.05 -16.40
N THR A 130 9.77 8.75 -16.37
CA THR A 130 10.69 7.65 -16.65
C THR A 130 10.85 7.34 -18.14
N ARG A 131 10.01 7.93 -19.00
CA ARG A 131 9.91 7.60 -20.43
C ARG A 131 9.62 6.11 -20.68
N ALA A 132 8.97 5.46 -19.72
CA ALA A 132 8.54 4.08 -19.86
C ALA A 132 7.38 3.99 -20.87
N GLN A 133 7.31 2.86 -21.57
CA GLN A 133 6.17 2.52 -22.41
C GLN A 133 5.26 1.57 -21.63
N GLU A 134 3.95 1.65 -21.88
CA GLU A 134 2.97 0.74 -21.26
C GLU A 134 3.10 -0.69 -21.81
N PHE A 135 3.51 -0.81 -23.09
CA PHE A 135 3.67 -2.07 -23.80
C PHE A 135 4.92 -2.01 -24.71
N PRO A 136 5.52 -3.16 -25.06
CA PRO A 136 5.21 -4.50 -24.55
C PRO A 136 5.62 -4.67 -23.09
N TYR A 137 4.99 -5.62 -22.39
CA TYR A 137 5.42 -5.99 -21.04
C TYR A 137 6.74 -6.78 -21.07
N ASP A 138 7.45 -6.84 -19.95
CA ASP A 138 8.74 -7.53 -19.84
C ASP A 138 8.70 -9.01 -20.28
N TRP A 139 7.57 -9.69 -20.13
CA TRP A 139 7.38 -11.09 -20.52
C TRP A 139 6.92 -11.29 -21.98
N GLU A 140 6.64 -10.20 -22.70
CA GLU A 140 6.30 -10.21 -24.14
C GLU A 140 7.53 -9.97 -25.02
N MET A 141 8.69 -9.67 -24.42
CA MET A 141 9.99 -9.49 -25.09
C MET A 141 10.78 -10.79 -25.25
#